data_AF-A0A453I543-F1
#
_entry.id   AF-A0A453I543-F1
#
_cell.length_a   1.000
_cell.length_b   1.000
_cell.length_c   1.000
_cell.angle_alpha   90.00
_cell.angle_beta   90.00
_cell.angle_gamma   90.00
#
_symmetry.space_group_name_H-M   'P 1'
#
loop_
_entity.id
_entity.type
_entity.pdbx_description
1 polymer ?
#
loop_
_entity_poly.entity_id
_entity_poly.type
_entity_poly.pdbx_seq_one_letter_code
_entity_poly.pdbx_strand_id
1 'polypeptide(L)'
;MASRSCFSVACAVAVMAFAILATASNAQPLDPHFYDKLCPAALPAIRKVVEEAVAVEPRMGASLLRLHFHDCFVNVRTYLYERAYCIWFGLKTYWFDAR
;
A
#
# COMPACT_ATOMS: atom_id res chain seq x y z
N MET A 1 29.54 -7.67 32.12
CA MET A 1 29.64 -7.63 30.64
C MET A 1 28.50 -8.37 29.92
N ALA A 2 27.82 -9.34 30.55
CA ALA A 2 26.66 -10.02 29.96
C ALA A 2 25.41 -9.13 29.75
N SER A 3 25.15 -8.13 30.62
CA SER A 3 23.92 -7.31 30.54
C SER A 3 23.88 -6.34 29.35
N ARG A 4 25.04 -5.78 28.95
CA ARG A 4 25.14 -4.87 27.79
C ARG A 4 24.93 -5.62 26.47
N SER A 5 25.46 -6.84 26.37
CA SER A 5 25.26 -7.70 25.21
C SER A 5 23.81 -8.15 25.09
N CYS A 6 23.15 -8.52 26.19
CA CYS A 6 21.72 -8.85 26.17
C CYS A 6 20.83 -7.66 25.78
N PHE A 7 21.11 -6.46 26.29
CA PHE A 7 20.35 -5.25 25.93
C PHE A 7 20.53 -4.87 24.46
N SER A 8 21.76 -4.97 23.94
CA SER A 8 22.05 -4.72 22.53
C SER A 8 21.34 -5.71 21.59
N VAL A 9 21.30 -6.99 21.96
CA VAL A 9 20.59 -8.03 21.20
C VAL A 9 19.08 -7.79 21.25
N ALA A 10 18.51 -7.43 22.41
CA ALA A 10 17.09 -7.14 22.55
C ALA A 10 16.66 -5.93 21.68
N CYS A 11 17.45 -4.85 21.65
CA CYS A 11 17.19 -3.71 20.77
C CYS A 11 17.28 -4.09 19.29
N ALA A 12 18.26 -4.89 18.89
CA ALA A 12 18.40 -5.34 17.51
C ALA A 12 17.20 -6.17 17.05
N VAL A 13 16.71 -7.08 17.90
CA VAL A 13 15.51 -7.89 17.61
C VAL A 13 14.27 -7.00 17.50
N ALA A 14 14.11 -6.01 18.37
CA ALA A 14 12.99 -5.07 18.31
C ALA A 14 12.98 -4.22 17.02
N VAL A 15 14.16 -3.72 16.60
CA VAL A 15 14.30 -2.97 15.34
C VAL A 15 13.99 -3.83 14.13
N MET A 16 14.49 -5.08 14.11
CA MET A 16 14.19 -6.03 13.03
C MET A 16 12.70 -6.38 12.97
N ALA A 17 12.06 -6.61 14.11
CA ALA A 17 10.62 -6.89 14.17
C ALA A 17 9.78 -5.72 13.65
N PHE A 18 10.15 -4.48 14.01
CA PHE A 18 9.49 -3.28 13.51
C PHE A 18 9.67 -3.10 11.99
N ALA A 19 10.87 -3.36 11.48
CA ALA A 19 11.16 -3.31 10.05
C ALA A 19 10.33 -4.33 9.24
N ILE A 20 10.16 -5.56 9.77
CA ILE A 20 9.33 -6.60 9.13
C ILE A 20 7.85 -6.21 9.13
N LEU A 21 7.36 -5.61 10.22
CA LEU A 21 5.97 -5.15 10.31
C LEU A 21 5.67 -3.98 9.35
N ALA A 22 6.66 -3.13 9.10
CA ALA A 22 6.54 -1.98 8.20
C ALA A 22 6.43 -2.39 6.71
N THR A 23 6.98 -3.54 6.33
CA THR A 23 6.97 -4.01 4.93
C THR A 23 5.84 -5.00 4.61
N ALA A 24 5.14 -5.51 5.62
CA ALA A 24 4.04 -6.44 5.40
C ALA A 24 2.85 -5.73 4.72
N SER A 25 2.70 -5.95 3.42
CA SER A 25 1.54 -5.53 2.63
C SER A 25 0.61 -6.72 2.38
N ASN A 26 -0.70 -6.49 2.36
CA ASN A 26 -1.71 -7.50 2.03
C ASN A 26 -1.98 -7.55 0.51
N ALA A 27 -0.98 -7.26 -0.32
CA ALA A 27 -1.16 -7.23 -1.77
C ALA A 27 -1.39 -8.65 -2.29
N GLN A 28 -2.57 -8.89 -2.85
CA GLN A 28 -2.84 -10.13 -3.58
C GLN A 28 -2.14 -10.06 -4.96
N PRO A 29 -1.60 -11.17 -5.48
CA PRO A 29 -1.06 -11.22 -6.82
C PRO A 29 -2.13 -10.85 -7.85
N LEU A 30 -1.83 -9.91 -8.75
CA LEU A 30 -2.71 -9.58 -9.87
C LEU A 30 -2.42 -10.53 -11.04
N ASP A 31 -3.47 -10.99 -11.70
CA ASP A 31 -3.38 -11.80 -12.92
C ASP A 31 -3.73 -10.95 -14.15
N PRO A 32 -2.83 -10.81 -15.14
CA PRO A 32 -3.11 -10.12 -16.40
C PRO A 32 -4.33 -10.67 -17.16
N HIS A 33 -4.67 -11.94 -16.95
CA HIS A 33 -5.74 -12.65 -17.65
C HIS A 33 -7.05 -12.72 -16.85
N PHE A 34 -7.16 -11.95 -15.76
CA PHE A 34 -8.31 -11.98 -14.86
C PHE A 34 -9.66 -11.84 -15.60
N TYR A 35 -9.72 -10.98 -16.61
CA TYR A 35 -10.97 -10.72 -17.35
C TYR A 35 -11.22 -11.65 -18.54
N ASP A 36 -10.28 -12.50 -18.94
CA ASP A 36 -10.37 -13.27 -20.20
C ASP A 36 -11.58 -14.22 -20.23
N LYS A 37 -11.94 -14.79 -19.07
CA LYS A 37 -13.08 -15.71 -18.94
C LYS A 37 -14.38 -15.02 -18.53
N LEU A 38 -14.29 -13.88 -17.84
CA LEU A 38 -15.44 -13.15 -17.30
C LEU A 38 -16.01 -12.16 -18.34
N CYS A 39 -15.13 -11.39 -18.97
CA CYS A 39 -15.47 -10.40 -19.97
C CYS A 39 -14.28 -10.18 -20.92
N PRO A 40 -14.14 -11.02 -21.96
CA PRO A 40 -13.02 -10.92 -22.91
C PRO A 40 -13.02 -9.61 -23.70
N ALA A 41 -14.17 -8.93 -23.77
CA ALA A 41 -14.32 -7.64 -24.43
C ALA A 41 -13.88 -6.45 -23.57
N ALA A 42 -13.59 -6.63 -22.27
CA ALA A 42 -13.30 -5.53 -21.35
C ALA A 42 -12.07 -4.72 -21.78
N LEU A 43 -10.90 -5.36 -21.85
CA LEU A 43 -9.64 -4.71 -22.26
C LEU A 43 -9.72 -4.08 -23.66
N PRO A 44 -10.22 -4.76 -24.72
CA PRO A 44 -10.30 -4.15 -26.04
C PRO A 44 -11.33 -3.01 -26.12
N ALA A 45 -12.44 -3.06 -25.36
CA ALA A 45 -13.41 -1.97 -25.30
C ALA A 45 -12.80 -0.73 -24.61
N ILE A 46 -12.16 -0.91 -23.46
CA ILE A 46 -11.48 0.19 -22.73
C ILE A 46 -10.42 0.84 -23.63
N ARG A 47 -9.61 0.03 -24.32
CA ARG A 47 -8.58 0.53 -25.24
C ARG A 47 -9.19 1.41 -26.34
N LYS A 48 -10.26 0.96 -26.99
CA LYS A 48 -10.93 1.73 -28.06
C LYS A 48 -11.42 3.09 -27.57
N VAL A 49 -12.09 3.11 -26.41
CA VAL A 49 -12.62 4.35 -25.83
C VAL A 49 -11.50 5.32 -25.45
N VAL A 50 -10.40 4.81 -24.87
CA VAL A 50 -9.24 5.64 -24.53
C VAL A 50 -8.55 6.18 -25.79
N GLU A 51 -8.38 5.36 -26.82
CA GLU A 51 -7.80 5.78 -28.10
C GLU A 51 -8.64 6.89 -28.76
N GLU A 52 -9.97 6.73 -28.79
CA GLU A 52 -10.88 7.74 -29.33
C GLU A 52 -10.81 9.05 -28.53
N ALA A 53 -10.83 8.97 -27.19
CA ALA A 53 -10.72 10.14 -26.32
C ALA A 53 -9.38 10.88 -26.48
N VAL A 54 -8.28 10.15 -26.64
CA VAL A 54 -6.95 10.73 -26.86
C VAL A 54 -6.81 11.32 -28.27
N ALA A 55 -7.46 10.71 -29.27
CA ALA A 55 -7.48 11.24 -30.63
C ALA A 55 -8.21 12.59 -30.72
N VAL A 56 -9.29 12.77 -29.94
CA VAL A 56 -10.00 14.06 -29.83
C VAL A 56 -9.17 15.07 -29.03
N GLU A 57 -8.64 14.66 -27.87
CA GLU A 57 -7.81 15.52 -27.01
C GLU A 57 -6.56 14.77 -26.52
N PRO A 58 -5.36 15.05 -27.09
CA PRO A 58 -4.12 14.36 -26.71
C PRO A 58 -3.77 14.48 -25.21
N ARG A 59 -4.21 15.58 -24.57
CA ARG A 59 -4.00 15.85 -23.15
C ARG A 59 -4.76 14.85 -22.25
N MET A 60 -5.80 14.18 -22.75
CA MET A 60 -6.63 13.27 -21.97
C MET A 60 -5.84 12.05 -21.46
N GLY A 61 -4.88 11.55 -22.24
CA GLY A 61 -4.03 10.43 -21.83
C GLY A 61 -3.21 10.75 -20.57
N ALA A 62 -2.65 11.96 -20.50
CA ALA A 62 -1.92 12.43 -19.32
C ALA A 62 -2.84 12.62 -18.11
N SER A 63 -4.07 13.08 -18.32
CA SER A 63 -5.08 13.23 -17.26
C SER A 63 -5.48 11.88 -16.66
N LEU A 64 -5.73 10.86 -17.48
CA LEU A 64 -6.05 9.50 -17.03
C LEU A 64 -4.90 8.89 -16.22
N LEU A 65 -3.66 9.07 -16.68
CA LEU A 65 -2.48 8.61 -15.95
C LEU A 65 -2.36 9.29 -14.58
N ARG A 66 -2.56 10.61 -14.52
CA ARG A 66 -2.56 11.37 -13.26
C ARG A 66 -3.66 10.88 -12.30
N LEU A 67 -4.86 10.58 -12.81
CA LEU A 67 -5.96 10.04 -12.01
C LEU A 67 -5.60 8.67 -11.43
N HIS A 68 -5.03 7.77 -12.24
CA HIS A 68 -4.57 6.45 -11.78
C HIS A 68 -3.52 6.58 -10.66
N PHE A 69 -2.53 7.45 -10.84
CA PHE A 69 -1.56 7.73 -9.78
C PHE A 69 -2.22 8.29 -8.53
N HIS A 70 -3.17 9.22 -8.67
CA HIS A 70 -3.86 9.81 -7.54
C HIS A 70 -4.63 8.76 -6.70
N ASP A 71 -5.37 7.86 -7.36
CA ASP A 71 -6.15 6.82 -6.67
C ASP A 71 -5.26 5.78 -5.97
N CYS A 72 -4.12 5.45 -6.57
CA CYS A 72 -3.14 4.55 -5.94
C CYS A 72 -2.46 5.18 -4.73
N PHE A 73 -2.03 6.44 -4.81
CA PHE A 73 -1.30 7.09 -3.70
C PHE A 73 -2.20 7.44 -2.50
N VAL A 74 -3.48 7.73 -2.72
CA VAL A 74 -4.42 8.06 -1.63
C VAL A 74 -4.72 6.83 -0.76
N ASN A 75 -4.83 5.64 -1.37
CA ASN A 75 -5.15 4.40 -0.65
C ASN A 75 -3.93 3.69 -0.03
N VAL A 76 -2.70 3.97 -0.47
CA VAL A 76 -1.49 3.47 0.22
C VAL A 76 -1.34 4.10 1.61
N ARG A 77 -1.87 5.32 1.80
CA ARG A 77 -1.82 6.04 3.08
C ARG A 77 -2.83 5.53 4.12
N THR A 78 -3.94 4.93 3.71
CA THR A 78 -4.95 4.39 4.64
C THR A 78 -4.51 3.07 5.30
N TYR A 79 -3.74 2.22 4.61
CA TYR A 79 -3.15 1.02 5.22
C TYR A 79 -1.98 1.30 6.16
N LEU A 80 -1.20 2.36 5.89
CA LEU A 80 -0.17 2.84 6.82
C LEU A 80 -0.78 3.57 8.02
N TYR A 81 -1.90 4.27 7.84
CA TYR A 81 -2.65 4.94 8.91
C TYR A 81 -3.38 3.95 9.83
N GLU A 82 -4.02 2.89 9.32
CA GLU A 82 -4.64 1.86 10.18
C GLU A 82 -3.60 1.09 11.02
N ARG A 83 -2.46 0.69 10.43
CA ARG A 83 -1.39 0.02 11.19
C ARG A 83 -0.69 0.96 12.18
N ALA A 84 -0.47 2.23 11.81
CA ALA A 84 0.07 3.22 12.73
C ALA A 84 -0.92 3.58 13.84
N TYR A 85 -2.25 3.60 13.59
CA TYR A 85 -3.26 3.84 14.61
C TYR A 85 -3.35 2.70 15.61
N CYS A 86 -3.31 1.43 15.20
CA CYS A 86 -3.27 0.32 16.16
C CYS A 86 -2.01 0.35 17.04
N ILE A 87 -0.85 0.74 16.49
CA ILE A 87 0.40 0.88 17.26
C ILE A 87 0.36 2.12 18.16
N TRP A 88 -0.16 3.25 17.69
CA TRP A 88 -0.25 4.49 18.47
C TRP A 88 -1.31 4.39 19.57
N PHE A 89 -2.46 3.75 19.31
CA PHE A 89 -3.50 3.49 20.30
C PHE A 89 -3.07 2.40 21.29
N GLY A 90 -2.41 1.34 20.82
CA GLY A 90 -1.82 0.31 21.67
C GLY A 90 -0.72 0.86 22.59
N LEU A 91 0.17 1.72 22.09
CA LEU A 91 1.17 2.38 22.93
C LEU A 91 0.53 3.38 23.91
N LYS A 92 -0.57 4.04 23.52
CA LYS A 92 -1.34 4.91 24.44
C LYS A 92 -2.00 4.12 25.57
N THR A 93 -2.46 2.89 25.32
CA THR A 93 -2.99 2.02 26.39
C THR A 93 -1.90 1.52 27.35
N TYR A 94 -0.65 1.30 26.90
CA TYR A 94 0.46 0.96 27.81
C TYR A 94 1.03 2.17 28.57
N TRP A 95 0.91 3.38 28.03
CA TRP A 95 1.38 4.60 28.70
C TRP A 95 0.34 5.26 29.62
N PHE A 96 -0.94 4.91 29.49
CA PHE A 96 -2.00 5.40 30.38
C PHE A 96 -2.24 4.50 31.61
N ASP A 97 -1.54 3.37 31.71
CA ASP A 97 -1.51 2.48 32.89
C ASP A 97 -0.10 2.39 33.49
N ALA A 98 0.63 3.51 33.44
CA ALA A 98 1.94 3.69 34.08
C ALA A 98 2.07 5.09 34.72
N ARG A 99 0.96 5.72 35.10
CA ARG A 99 0.91 6.87 36.01
C ARG A 99 -0.28 6.75 36.95
#